data_AF-A0A2V7ARP6-F1
#
_entry.id   AF-A0A2V7ARP6-F1
#
_cell.length_a   1.000
_cell.length_b   1.000
_cell.length_c   1.000
_cell.angle_alpha   90.00
_cell.angle_beta   90.00
_cell.angle_gamma   90.00
#
_symmetry.space_group_name_H-M   'P 1'
#
loop_
_entity.id
_entity.type
_entity.pdbx_description
1 polymer ?
#
loop_
_entity_poly.entity_id
_entity_poly.type
_entity_poly.pdbx_seq_one_letter_code
_entity_poly.pdbx_strand_id
1 'polypeptide(L)'
;MAAGTSGQNAGAPLRFPAACDQVTGSAPDADGDGLLDCWENGSFWSDGLPGISVDGVYTTNRSTAFRGVTLCVDMNGNGAFDAGECASPNHKDIFVEADFMQFHRPDPVAIANVANAFGIAPVTNPDGTTGIRLHVQIDDQLTTDGTVTGPPLHTTNTALVPCTPLPAAGDANYDTLKATWFGTAAERGATNAAQRLSTKRYAYHYALFVHNQTGSGSSGCAEILGNDLMVSLGGFAQVPVGGHNVGTTDQQGGTFMHELGHNLSLRHGGFENVNCKPNYTSRMNYVYQFSSPVNPFPLDYSRQTLLTLNELSLDESAGIGGYSGNIAFGPPVPTPPTNVLKPKVTSGAGPINWNLINTTTETGVGRDLNKFVIAGCGDSPGETLAGFNDWQNIKLNFRASLDFAEGAHTFETPEITADDARFISVDTDGDGIVDFDDNCPLTRNPSQNADACAVVIKTVLIPRETARREDFDDDFRPFIVAVIFSSATRDATMLDPASILLTGASAQGSGIWSRHVFQFFGHFLCGRFDVNRDGRADLVCVFKASAKLLPDGVSNVVLDAMTLGGEGVRGTDTITVRPVDRY
;
A
#
# COMPACT_ATOMS: atom_id res chain seq x y z
N MET A 1 -2.35 -29.00 -9.89
CA MET A 1 -2.48 -28.80 -11.36
C MET A 1 -1.24 -28.05 -11.83
N ALA A 2 -0.71 -28.37 -13.01
CA ALA A 2 0.60 -27.94 -13.48
C ALA A 2 0.71 -26.41 -13.60
N ALA A 3 1.25 -25.76 -12.57
CA ALA A 3 1.69 -24.36 -12.63
C ALA A 3 3.01 -24.29 -13.41
N GLY A 4 3.12 -23.28 -14.27
CA GLY A 4 4.03 -23.23 -15.41
C GLY A 4 5.51 -23.36 -15.05
N THR A 5 6.21 -24.25 -15.76
CA THR A 5 7.68 -24.26 -15.90
C THR A 5 8.16 -23.27 -16.98
N SER A 6 7.24 -22.57 -17.63
CA SER A 6 7.50 -21.56 -18.65
C SER A 6 7.67 -20.21 -17.95
N GLY A 7 8.92 -19.80 -17.71
CA GLY A 7 9.23 -18.49 -17.13
C GLY A 7 10.68 -18.31 -16.71
N GLN A 8 11.42 -19.41 -16.47
CA GLN A 8 12.83 -19.31 -16.07
C GLN A 8 13.75 -19.20 -17.29
N ASN A 9 14.01 -17.97 -17.77
CA ASN A 9 15.06 -17.74 -18.78
C ASN A 9 16.48 -17.63 -18.16
N ALA A 10 16.60 -17.63 -16.83
CA ALA A 10 17.88 -17.59 -16.12
C ALA A 10 18.17 -18.93 -15.41
N GLY A 11 18.67 -19.91 -16.17
CA GLY A 11 19.18 -21.19 -15.66
C GLY A 11 18.34 -22.41 -16.02
N ALA A 12 18.89 -23.60 -15.79
CA ALA A 12 18.13 -24.84 -15.93
C ALA A 12 16.90 -24.74 -15.00
N PRO A 13 15.68 -25.04 -15.48
CA PRO A 13 14.50 -25.00 -14.64
C PRO A 13 14.81 -25.82 -13.40
N LEU A 14 14.72 -25.22 -12.22
CA LEU A 14 14.55 -26.05 -11.03
C LEU A 14 13.35 -26.95 -11.36
N ARG A 15 13.46 -28.26 -11.15
CA ARG A 15 12.24 -29.07 -11.07
C ARG A 15 11.33 -28.26 -10.15
N PHE A 16 10.10 -27.98 -10.60
CA PHE A 16 9.09 -27.27 -9.82
C PHE A 16 9.28 -27.64 -8.34
N PRO A 17 9.20 -26.72 -7.36
CA PRO A 17 9.41 -27.06 -5.95
C PRO A 17 8.29 -27.96 -5.38
N ALA A 18 7.80 -28.92 -6.15
CA ALA A 18 7.11 -30.12 -5.73
C ALA A 18 8.11 -31.04 -5.05
N ALA A 19 8.44 -30.70 -3.81
CA ALA A 19 8.66 -31.71 -2.80
C ALA A 19 7.92 -31.40 -1.48
N CYS A 20 6.89 -30.54 -1.52
CA CYS A 20 5.80 -30.65 -0.53
C CYS A 20 5.04 -31.98 -0.67
N ASP A 21 4.96 -32.53 -1.90
CA ASP A 21 4.32 -33.83 -2.17
C ASP A 21 5.01 -34.99 -1.47
N GLN A 22 6.33 -34.91 -1.27
CA GLN A 22 7.11 -35.91 -0.55
C GLN A 22 6.84 -35.93 0.95
N VAL A 23 6.27 -34.85 1.51
CA VAL A 23 5.96 -34.73 2.94
C VAL A 23 4.50 -35.11 3.24
N THR A 24 3.55 -34.71 2.38
CA THR A 24 2.10 -34.88 2.67
C THR A 24 1.35 -35.77 1.67
N GLY A 25 1.99 -36.21 0.58
CA GLY A 25 1.31 -36.87 -0.55
C GLY A 25 0.53 -35.89 -1.45
N SER A 26 0.51 -34.60 -1.10
CA SER A 26 -0.08 -33.48 -1.84
C SER A 26 0.81 -32.23 -1.71
N ALA A 27 0.51 -31.16 -2.46
CA ALA A 27 1.10 -29.85 -2.25
C ALA A 27 0.01 -28.92 -1.69
N PRO A 28 -0.35 -29.04 -0.40
CA PRO A 28 -1.39 -28.22 0.18
C PRO A 28 -0.95 -26.75 0.27
N ASP A 29 -1.95 -25.90 0.21
CA ASP A 29 -1.94 -24.45 0.38
C ASP A 29 -3.25 -24.19 1.14
N ALA A 30 -3.15 -24.29 2.46
CA ALA A 30 -4.30 -24.44 3.35
C ALA A 30 -5.07 -23.13 3.52
N ASP A 31 -4.39 -22.00 3.51
CA ASP A 31 -5.05 -20.70 3.51
C ASP A 31 -5.42 -20.23 2.10
N GLY A 32 -4.75 -20.67 1.04
CA GLY A 32 -5.04 -20.33 -0.35
C GLY A 32 -4.39 -19.03 -0.81
N ASP A 33 -3.24 -18.63 -0.26
CA ASP A 33 -2.44 -17.49 -0.73
C ASP A 33 -1.47 -17.83 -1.88
N GLY A 34 -1.39 -19.10 -2.26
CA GLY A 34 -0.46 -19.56 -3.27
C GLY A 34 0.94 -19.78 -2.71
N LEU A 35 1.21 -19.70 -1.42
CA LEU A 35 2.38 -20.31 -0.81
C LEU A 35 1.98 -21.73 -0.39
N LEU A 36 2.91 -22.68 -0.54
CA LEU A 36 2.61 -24.05 -0.14
C LEU A 36 2.91 -24.19 1.35
N ASP A 37 2.09 -24.95 2.10
CA ASP A 37 2.24 -25.11 3.56
C ASP A 37 3.66 -25.53 3.97
N CYS A 38 4.35 -26.31 3.13
CA CYS A 38 5.70 -26.77 3.44
C CYS A 38 6.76 -25.67 3.29
N TRP A 39 6.50 -24.65 2.46
CA TRP A 39 7.32 -23.44 2.33
C TRP A 39 7.17 -22.55 3.56
N GLU A 40 5.98 -22.53 4.14
CA GLU A 40 5.61 -21.64 5.26
C GLU A 40 5.83 -22.29 6.63
N ASN A 41 6.17 -23.57 6.65
CA ASN A 41 6.46 -24.29 7.88
C ASN A 41 7.94 -24.18 8.28
N GLY A 42 8.21 -23.27 9.22
CA GLY A 42 9.55 -23.06 9.76
C GLY A 42 10.16 -24.27 10.49
N SER A 43 9.38 -25.26 10.93
CA SER A 43 9.89 -26.43 11.68
C SER A 43 10.81 -27.35 10.86
N PHE A 44 10.82 -27.20 9.53
CA PHE A 44 11.78 -27.89 8.67
C PHE A 44 13.19 -27.31 8.75
N TRP A 45 13.38 -26.10 9.25
CA TRP A 45 14.67 -25.41 9.21
C TRP A 45 15.32 -25.35 10.59
N SER A 46 16.65 -25.40 10.63
CA SER A 46 17.42 -25.40 11.88
C SER A 46 17.31 -24.11 12.70
N ASP A 47 16.87 -23.02 12.07
CA ASP A 47 16.60 -21.73 12.71
C ASP A 47 15.10 -21.49 12.97
N GLY A 48 14.24 -22.44 12.60
CA GLY A 48 12.79 -22.33 12.80
C GLY A 48 12.08 -21.35 11.86
N LEU A 49 12.75 -20.79 10.85
CA LEU A 49 12.17 -19.80 9.95
C LEU A 49 11.68 -20.44 8.63
N PRO A 50 10.50 -20.05 8.12
CA PRO A 50 9.96 -20.60 6.88
C PRO A 50 10.79 -20.23 5.65
N GLY A 51 10.64 -21.03 4.60
CA GLY A 51 11.12 -20.68 3.28
C GLY A 51 11.24 -21.85 2.31
N ILE A 52 11.59 -21.51 1.07
CA ILE A 52 11.57 -22.44 -0.06
C ILE A 52 12.91 -23.14 -0.19
N SER A 53 12.89 -24.47 -0.23
CA SER A 53 14.07 -25.33 -0.40
C SER A 53 14.57 -25.33 -1.85
N VAL A 54 15.88 -25.14 -2.07
CA VAL A 54 16.48 -25.10 -3.42
C VAL A 54 16.53 -26.45 -4.14
N ASP A 55 16.48 -27.54 -3.38
CA ASP A 55 16.46 -28.92 -3.92
C ASP A 55 15.12 -29.62 -3.67
N GLY A 56 14.14 -28.88 -3.16
CA GLY A 56 12.80 -29.34 -2.84
C GLY A 56 12.69 -30.17 -1.56
N VAL A 57 13.78 -30.63 -0.95
CA VAL A 57 13.69 -31.55 0.19
C VAL A 57 13.34 -30.78 1.47
N TYR A 58 12.30 -31.23 2.19
CA TYR A 58 11.89 -30.73 3.50
C TYR A 58 12.02 -31.83 4.56
N THR A 59 12.89 -31.60 5.53
CA THR A 59 13.20 -32.55 6.63
C THR A 59 13.39 -31.77 7.92
N THR A 60 12.98 -32.30 9.06
CA THR A 60 13.16 -31.62 10.35
C THR A 60 14.61 -31.20 10.60
N ASN A 61 14.83 -29.99 11.10
CA ASN A 61 16.15 -29.44 11.43
C ASN A 61 17.14 -29.40 10.24
N ARG A 62 16.64 -29.10 9.03
CA ARG A 62 17.45 -28.94 7.82
C ARG A 62 18.32 -27.70 7.91
N SER A 63 19.55 -27.81 7.42
CA SER A 63 20.46 -26.66 7.31
C SER A 63 19.91 -25.57 6.40
N THR A 64 19.98 -24.32 6.86
CA THR A 64 19.57 -23.12 6.11
C THR A 64 20.37 -22.90 4.83
N ALA A 65 21.50 -23.60 4.63
CA ALA A 65 22.26 -23.59 3.38
C ALA A 65 21.45 -24.14 2.18
N PHE A 66 20.41 -24.95 2.44
CA PHE A 66 19.48 -25.45 1.42
C PHE A 66 18.23 -24.58 1.28
N ARG A 67 18.07 -23.52 2.09
CA ARG A 67 16.96 -22.57 1.96
C ARG A 67 17.31 -21.53 0.91
N GLY A 68 16.52 -21.47 -0.15
CA GLY A 68 16.70 -20.56 -1.27
C GLY A 68 16.27 -19.14 -0.95
N VAL A 69 15.10 -19.00 -0.32
CA VAL A 69 14.56 -17.74 0.19
C VAL A 69 13.95 -17.98 1.56
N THR A 70 14.13 -17.05 2.48
CA THR A 70 13.41 -17.03 3.77
C THR A 70 12.12 -16.26 3.56
N LEU A 71 10.97 -16.84 3.90
CA LEU A 71 9.67 -16.17 3.75
C LEU A 71 9.35 -15.36 5.01
N CYS A 72 10.21 -14.38 5.28
CA CYS A 72 10.05 -13.40 6.35
C CYS A 72 10.63 -12.05 5.90
N VAL A 73 10.01 -10.96 6.33
CA VAL A 73 10.52 -9.60 6.11
C VAL A 73 10.51 -8.85 7.44
N ASP A 74 11.67 -8.33 7.85
CA ASP A 74 11.79 -7.47 9.03
C ASP A 74 11.22 -6.09 8.69
N MET A 75 9.90 -5.96 8.84
CA MET A 75 9.14 -4.78 8.45
C MET A 75 9.46 -3.56 9.32
N ASN A 76 10.00 -3.79 10.52
CA ASN A 76 10.29 -2.73 11.48
C ASN A 76 11.78 -2.44 11.69
N GLY A 77 12.66 -3.13 10.93
CA GLY A 77 14.08 -2.88 10.84
C GLY A 77 14.85 -3.13 12.13
N ASN A 78 14.37 -4.04 12.99
CA ASN A 78 14.99 -4.31 14.28
C ASN A 78 16.07 -5.39 14.29
N GLY A 79 16.32 -6.01 13.15
CA GLY A 79 17.29 -7.09 12.97
C GLY A 79 16.79 -8.48 13.42
N ALA A 80 15.49 -8.63 13.69
CA ALA A 80 14.83 -9.88 14.02
C ALA A 80 13.41 -9.92 13.42
N PHE A 81 12.89 -11.13 13.20
CA PHE A 81 11.52 -11.32 12.73
C PHE A 81 10.57 -11.43 13.93
N ASP A 82 9.58 -10.54 13.97
CA ASP A 82 8.51 -10.54 14.96
C ASP A 82 7.36 -11.49 14.56
N ALA A 83 6.46 -11.76 15.51
CA ALA A 83 5.25 -12.52 15.23
C ALA A 83 4.41 -11.77 14.18
N GLY A 84 4.07 -12.44 13.09
CA GLY A 84 3.37 -11.83 11.96
C GLY A 84 4.27 -11.45 10.78
N GLU A 85 5.60 -11.41 10.94
CA GLU A 85 6.56 -11.01 9.88
C GLU A 85 7.07 -12.17 9.03
N CYS A 86 6.60 -13.39 9.30
CA CYS A 86 6.95 -14.62 8.58
C CYS A 86 5.71 -15.31 8.04
N ALA A 87 5.83 -16.01 6.91
CA ALA A 87 4.71 -16.73 6.32
C ALA A 87 4.11 -17.78 7.28
N SER A 88 2.81 -18.06 7.13
CA SER A 88 2.07 -19.03 7.95
C SER A 88 1.06 -19.78 7.12
N PRO A 89 1.05 -21.14 7.15
CA PRO A 89 0.07 -21.95 6.40
C PRO A 89 -1.40 -21.69 6.74
N ASN A 90 -1.68 -20.90 7.77
CA ASN A 90 -3.01 -20.64 8.27
C ASN A 90 -3.41 -19.16 8.15
N HIS A 91 -2.59 -18.31 7.52
CA HIS A 91 -2.87 -16.89 7.37
C HIS A 91 -2.20 -16.31 6.14
N LYS A 92 -3.02 -15.86 5.19
CA LYS A 92 -2.58 -15.40 3.87
C LYS A 92 -1.46 -14.37 3.93
N ASP A 93 -0.44 -14.59 3.11
CA ASP A 93 0.75 -13.77 2.98
C ASP A 93 0.99 -13.35 1.52
N ILE A 94 1.42 -12.10 1.32
CA ILE A 94 1.92 -11.60 0.04
C ILE A 94 3.30 -11.01 0.26
N PHE A 95 4.27 -11.41 -0.57
CA PHE A 95 5.63 -10.88 -0.51
C PHE A 95 5.90 -9.96 -1.70
N VAL A 96 6.45 -8.79 -1.41
CA VAL A 96 6.89 -7.81 -2.41
C VAL A 96 8.34 -7.43 -2.11
N GLU A 97 9.19 -7.47 -3.12
CA GLU A 97 10.50 -6.81 -3.09
C GLU A 97 10.38 -5.47 -3.80
N ALA A 98 10.80 -4.40 -3.15
CA ALA A 98 10.71 -3.04 -3.66
C ALA A 98 12.10 -2.41 -3.76
N ASP A 99 12.56 -2.26 -5.00
CA ASP A 99 13.78 -1.55 -5.35
C ASP A 99 13.47 -0.15 -5.87
N PHE A 100 14.43 0.76 -5.78
CA PHE A 100 14.16 2.17 -6.06
C PHE A 100 15.34 2.94 -6.65
N MET A 101 15.04 3.84 -7.59
CA MET A 101 16.01 4.83 -8.05
C MET A 101 16.39 5.81 -6.95
N GLN A 102 17.54 6.48 -7.09
CA GLN A 102 17.93 7.57 -6.22
C GLN A 102 16.76 8.57 -6.06
N PHE A 103 16.55 9.04 -4.82
CA PHE A 103 15.45 9.93 -4.43
C PHE A 103 14.05 9.32 -4.45
N HIS A 104 13.86 8.12 -5.00
CA HIS A 104 12.55 7.47 -5.14
C HIS A 104 12.35 6.32 -4.15
N ARG A 105 13.04 6.37 -3.00
CA ARG A 105 12.80 5.40 -1.92
C ARG A 105 11.32 5.49 -1.51
N PRO A 106 10.58 4.37 -1.46
CA PRO A 106 9.18 4.38 -1.09
C PRO A 106 8.98 5.04 0.27
N ASP A 107 7.95 5.88 0.38
CA ASP A 107 7.55 6.45 1.66
C ASP A 107 7.13 5.31 2.61
N PRO A 108 7.84 5.10 3.75
CA PRO A 108 7.51 4.02 4.67
C PRO A 108 6.09 4.15 5.24
N VAL A 109 5.53 5.35 5.32
CA VAL A 109 4.14 5.56 5.75
C VAL A 109 3.16 5.05 4.70
N ALA A 110 3.42 5.32 3.42
CA ALA A 110 2.60 4.82 2.32
C ALA A 110 2.58 3.29 2.30
N ILE A 111 3.76 2.67 2.42
CA ILE A 111 3.89 1.21 2.47
C ILE A 111 3.15 0.61 3.68
N ALA A 112 3.30 1.21 4.86
CA ALA A 112 2.58 0.76 6.06
C ALA A 112 1.07 0.90 5.92
N ASN A 113 0.57 1.99 5.32
CA ASN A 113 -0.85 2.18 5.08
C ASN A 113 -1.42 1.12 4.13
N VAL A 114 -0.70 0.77 3.06
CA VAL A 114 -1.10 -0.32 2.16
C VAL A 114 -1.09 -1.66 2.91
N ALA A 115 -0.03 -1.95 3.68
CA ALA A 115 0.03 -3.18 4.47
C ALA A 115 -1.13 -3.29 5.49
N ASN A 116 -1.52 -2.17 6.12
CA ASN A 116 -2.69 -2.12 7.00
C ASN A 116 -4.00 -2.38 6.24
N ALA A 117 -4.17 -1.81 5.04
CA ALA A 117 -5.35 -2.04 4.21
C ALA A 117 -5.56 -3.53 3.91
N PHE A 118 -4.48 -4.24 3.54
CA PHE A 118 -4.46 -5.70 3.38
C PHE A 118 -4.73 -6.42 4.71
N GLY A 119 -4.12 -5.97 5.81
CA GLY A 119 -4.29 -6.56 7.14
C GLY A 119 -5.72 -6.50 7.68
N ILE A 120 -6.54 -5.54 7.23
CA ILE A 120 -7.96 -5.44 7.57
C ILE A 120 -8.89 -5.88 6.43
N ALA A 121 -8.37 -6.51 5.37
CA ALA A 121 -9.17 -7.02 4.27
C ALA A 121 -10.20 -8.06 4.78
N PRO A 122 -11.43 -8.10 4.23
CA PRO A 122 -12.49 -9.01 4.67
C PRO A 122 -12.30 -10.42 4.08
N VAL A 123 -11.07 -10.92 4.10
CA VAL A 123 -10.68 -12.26 3.61
C VAL A 123 -10.45 -13.15 4.82
N THR A 124 -11.08 -14.32 4.85
CA THR A 124 -11.01 -15.25 5.99
C THR A 124 -9.81 -16.18 5.91
N ASN A 125 -9.23 -16.51 7.06
CA ASN A 125 -8.08 -17.40 7.19
C ASN A 125 -8.40 -18.65 8.03
N PRO A 126 -7.69 -19.78 7.82
CA PRO A 126 -7.81 -20.99 8.64
C PRO A 126 -7.55 -20.78 10.14
N ASP A 127 -6.75 -19.77 10.51
CA ASP A 127 -6.50 -19.40 11.90
C ASP A 127 -7.71 -18.76 12.62
N GLY A 128 -8.81 -18.52 11.91
CA GLY A 128 -10.04 -17.91 12.42
C GLY A 128 -10.05 -16.38 12.43
N THR A 129 -9.01 -15.74 11.91
CA THR A 129 -8.92 -14.29 11.74
C THR A 129 -9.23 -13.88 10.30
N THR A 130 -9.30 -12.56 10.06
CA THR A 130 -9.41 -11.99 8.71
C THR A 130 -8.18 -11.15 8.37
N GLY A 131 -7.94 -10.93 7.09
CA GLY A 131 -6.87 -10.08 6.59
C GLY A 131 -5.85 -10.83 5.74
N ILE A 132 -4.91 -10.09 5.19
CA ILE A 132 -3.75 -10.59 4.45
C ILE A 132 -2.52 -9.85 4.99
N ARG A 133 -1.45 -10.56 5.27
CA ARG A 133 -0.18 -9.95 5.68
C ARG A 133 0.63 -9.61 4.44
N LEU A 134 0.81 -8.31 4.20
CA LEU A 134 1.64 -7.81 3.11
C LEU A 134 3.05 -7.53 3.62
N HIS A 135 4.01 -8.31 3.13
CA HIS A 135 5.44 -8.24 3.47
C HIS A 135 6.19 -7.48 2.39
N VAL A 136 6.46 -6.19 2.61
CA VAL A 136 7.18 -5.34 1.65
C VAL A 136 8.65 -5.19 2.07
N GLN A 137 9.53 -5.89 1.37
CA GLN A 137 10.97 -5.77 1.52
C GLN A 137 11.48 -4.58 0.69
N ILE A 138 11.62 -3.41 1.31
CA ILE A 138 12.35 -2.29 0.69
C ILE A 138 13.84 -2.64 0.70
N ASP A 139 14.41 -2.93 -0.47
CA ASP A 139 15.74 -3.52 -0.58
C ASP A 139 16.77 -2.52 -1.11
N ASP A 140 17.02 -2.49 -2.42
CA ASP A 140 18.16 -1.78 -2.99
C ASP A 140 17.81 -0.39 -3.54
N GLN A 141 18.67 0.59 -3.21
CA GLN A 141 18.80 1.77 -4.05
C GLN A 141 19.65 1.41 -5.26
N LEU A 142 19.08 1.56 -6.45
CA LEU A 142 19.75 1.22 -7.70
C LEU A 142 21.02 2.08 -7.90
N THR A 143 22.03 1.49 -8.51
CA THR A 143 23.29 2.15 -8.88
C THR A 143 23.64 1.94 -10.34
N THR A 144 24.43 2.85 -10.90
CA THR A 144 24.76 2.86 -12.34
C THR A 144 25.63 1.67 -12.77
N ASP A 145 26.35 1.04 -11.82
CA ASP A 145 27.28 -0.06 -12.09
C ASP A 145 26.74 -1.44 -11.65
N GLY A 146 25.51 -1.50 -11.15
CA GLY A 146 24.91 -2.76 -10.68
C GLY A 146 25.43 -3.25 -9.33
N THR A 147 26.19 -2.44 -8.59
CA THR A 147 26.74 -2.79 -7.27
C THR A 147 26.10 -1.98 -6.16
N VAL A 148 25.88 -2.56 -4.99
CA VAL A 148 25.25 -1.86 -3.85
C VAL A 148 26.04 -0.66 -3.31
N THR A 149 27.31 -0.52 -3.69
CA THR A 149 28.20 0.59 -3.29
C THR A 149 28.47 1.59 -4.42
N GLY A 150 27.90 1.35 -5.60
CA GLY A 150 28.13 2.16 -6.79
C GLY A 150 27.50 3.56 -6.71
N PRO A 151 27.75 4.41 -7.72
CA PRO A 151 27.08 5.69 -7.84
C PRO A 151 25.55 5.49 -7.98
N PRO A 152 24.73 6.21 -7.20
CA PRO A 152 23.27 6.09 -7.31
C PRO A 152 22.76 6.32 -8.73
N LEU A 153 21.81 5.48 -9.15
CA LEU A 153 21.15 5.58 -10.45
C LEU A 153 19.92 6.48 -10.35
N HIS A 154 19.86 7.48 -11.21
CA HIS A 154 18.64 8.23 -11.48
C HIS A 154 18.52 8.44 -12.99
N THR A 155 17.47 7.89 -13.60
CA THR A 155 17.10 8.18 -14.99
C THR A 155 15.75 8.88 -15.03
N THR A 156 15.55 9.74 -16.01
CA THR A 156 14.29 10.49 -16.12
C THR A 156 13.12 9.58 -16.44
N ASN A 157 13.32 8.61 -17.33
CA ASN A 157 12.29 7.67 -17.76
C ASN A 157 12.76 6.22 -17.61
N THR A 158 11.80 5.33 -17.43
CA THR A 158 11.96 3.87 -17.44
C THR A 158 10.91 3.24 -18.34
N ALA A 159 11.33 2.33 -19.21
CA ALA A 159 10.43 1.54 -20.04
C ALA A 159 10.11 0.19 -19.40
N LEU A 160 8.83 -0.19 -19.39
CA LEU A 160 8.30 -1.52 -19.09
C LEU A 160 7.40 -1.92 -20.26
N VAL A 161 7.83 -2.87 -21.08
CA VAL A 161 7.22 -3.13 -22.39
C VAL A 161 6.26 -4.33 -22.28
N PRO A 162 5.06 -4.33 -22.90
CA PRO A 162 4.51 -3.29 -23.77
C PRO A 162 3.64 -2.19 -23.13
N CYS A 163 3.56 -2.04 -21.79
CA CYS A 163 2.76 -0.94 -21.24
C CYS A 163 3.32 0.44 -21.61
N THR A 164 4.64 0.54 -21.76
CA THR A 164 5.33 1.67 -22.38
C THR A 164 5.81 1.32 -23.79
N PRO A 165 6.10 2.34 -24.63
CA PRO A 165 6.94 2.17 -25.81
C PRO A 165 8.31 1.57 -25.46
N LEU A 166 9.04 1.13 -26.48
CA LEU A 166 10.44 0.73 -26.35
C LEU A 166 11.28 1.89 -25.76
N PRO A 167 12.32 1.60 -24.96
CA PRO A 167 13.17 2.62 -24.35
C PRO A 167 13.85 3.48 -25.42
N ALA A 168 13.82 4.80 -25.25
CA ALA A 168 14.63 5.73 -26.01
C ALA A 168 16.09 5.76 -25.50
N ALA A 169 16.98 6.43 -26.23
CA ALA A 169 18.36 6.60 -25.79
C ALA A 169 18.42 7.38 -24.47
N GLY A 170 18.96 6.75 -23.42
CA GLY A 170 19.06 7.32 -22.07
C GLY A 170 17.94 6.92 -21.12
N ASP A 171 16.90 6.25 -21.61
CA ASP A 171 15.88 5.65 -20.75
C ASP A 171 16.44 4.39 -20.06
N ALA A 172 15.99 4.13 -18.84
CA ALA A 172 16.17 2.84 -18.20
C ALA A 172 15.20 1.81 -18.79
N ASN A 173 15.50 0.52 -18.58
CA ASN A 173 14.62 -0.57 -18.96
C ASN A 173 14.36 -1.45 -17.72
N TYR A 174 13.07 -1.65 -17.40
CA TYR A 174 12.61 -2.36 -16.22
C TYR A 174 13.19 -3.78 -16.14
N ASP A 175 13.07 -4.57 -17.20
CA ASP A 175 13.53 -5.97 -17.22
C ASP A 175 15.05 -6.06 -17.02
N THR A 176 15.81 -5.13 -17.61
CA THR A 176 17.26 -5.03 -17.42
C THR A 176 17.61 -4.70 -15.97
N LEU A 177 16.85 -3.80 -15.34
CA LEU A 177 17.04 -3.47 -13.92
C LEU A 177 16.66 -4.67 -13.04
N LYS A 178 15.48 -5.26 -13.21
CA LYS A 178 15.04 -6.47 -12.50
C LYS A 178 16.05 -7.62 -12.62
N ALA A 179 16.59 -7.86 -13.82
CA ALA A 179 17.61 -8.89 -14.04
C ALA A 179 18.91 -8.64 -13.24
N THR A 180 19.21 -7.39 -12.91
CA THR A 180 20.41 -6.98 -12.15
C THR A 180 20.15 -6.97 -10.65
N TRP A 181 18.96 -6.55 -10.23
CA TRP A 181 18.67 -6.16 -8.86
C TRP A 181 17.73 -7.10 -8.11
N PHE A 182 16.94 -7.94 -8.79
CA PHE A 182 16.03 -8.87 -8.12
C PHE A 182 16.76 -9.82 -7.14
N GLY A 183 16.23 -9.91 -5.91
CA GLY A 183 16.77 -10.60 -4.74
C GLY A 183 17.85 -9.78 -4.04
N THR A 184 17.99 -9.88 -2.72
CA THR A 184 18.93 -9.06 -1.92
C THR A 184 20.39 -9.20 -2.35
N ALA A 185 21.22 -8.21 -2.02
CA ALA A 185 22.65 -8.26 -2.26
C ALA A 185 23.33 -9.55 -1.76
N ALA A 186 22.87 -10.08 -0.61
CA ALA A 186 23.34 -11.35 -0.06
C ALA A 186 22.89 -12.55 -0.90
N GLU A 187 21.67 -12.53 -1.44
CA GLU A 187 21.13 -13.56 -2.32
C GLU A 187 21.84 -13.57 -3.68
N ARG A 188 22.07 -12.39 -4.28
CA ARG A 188 22.80 -12.22 -5.55
C ARG A 188 24.29 -12.58 -5.41
N GLY A 189 24.89 -12.29 -4.25
CA GLY A 189 26.29 -12.60 -3.95
C GLY A 189 26.59 -14.04 -3.53
N ALA A 190 25.55 -14.87 -3.32
CA ALA A 190 25.73 -16.25 -2.86
C ALA A 190 26.33 -17.16 -3.94
N THR A 191 27.09 -18.19 -3.54
CA THR A 191 27.64 -19.18 -4.48
C THR A 191 26.56 -19.92 -5.29
N ASN A 192 25.34 -20.01 -4.74
CA ASN A 192 24.15 -20.60 -5.36
C ASN A 192 23.10 -19.55 -5.72
N ALA A 193 23.52 -18.32 -6.06
CA ALA A 193 22.61 -17.20 -6.36
C ALA A 193 21.52 -17.57 -7.37
N ALA A 194 21.86 -18.24 -8.48
CA ALA A 194 20.88 -18.64 -9.48
C ALA A 194 19.72 -19.48 -8.90
N GLN A 195 20.02 -20.43 -8.00
CA GLN A 195 18.98 -21.21 -7.33
C GLN A 195 18.17 -20.37 -6.34
N ARG A 196 18.82 -19.49 -5.57
CA ARG A 196 18.14 -18.61 -4.59
C ARG A 196 17.16 -17.66 -5.29
N LEU A 197 17.62 -16.98 -6.33
CA LEU A 197 16.77 -16.07 -7.12
C LEU A 197 15.64 -16.82 -7.82
N SER A 198 15.92 -18.00 -8.37
CA SER A 198 14.88 -18.86 -8.95
C SER A 198 13.81 -19.25 -7.92
N THR A 199 14.20 -19.58 -6.67
CA THR A 199 13.21 -19.85 -5.61
C THR A 199 12.44 -18.61 -5.18
N LYS A 200 13.08 -17.44 -5.10
CA LYS A 200 12.44 -16.18 -4.68
C LYS A 200 11.32 -15.75 -5.64
N ARG A 201 11.51 -15.97 -6.95
CA ARG A 201 10.49 -15.70 -7.99
C ARG A 201 9.17 -16.44 -7.78
N TYR A 202 9.17 -17.55 -7.02
CA TYR A 202 7.92 -18.26 -6.74
C TYR A 202 7.04 -17.56 -5.70
N ALA A 203 7.58 -16.66 -4.87
CA ALA A 203 6.83 -16.05 -3.78
C ALA A 203 6.72 -14.53 -3.88
N TYR A 204 7.68 -13.87 -4.54
CA TYR A 204 7.78 -12.41 -4.54
C TYR A 204 7.21 -11.78 -5.81
N HIS A 205 6.38 -10.76 -5.61
CA HIS A 205 6.20 -9.67 -6.56
C HIS A 205 7.43 -8.76 -6.52
N TYR A 206 7.77 -8.14 -7.64
CA TYR A 206 8.84 -7.17 -7.77
C TYR A 206 8.27 -5.81 -8.14
N ALA A 207 8.56 -4.83 -7.29
CA ALA A 207 8.15 -3.45 -7.42
C ALA A 207 9.36 -2.58 -7.70
N LEU A 208 9.26 -1.71 -8.71
CA LEU A 208 10.30 -0.73 -9.00
C LEU A 208 9.75 0.70 -8.86
N PHE A 209 10.33 1.46 -7.95
CA PHE A 209 10.02 2.88 -7.77
C PHE A 209 11.01 3.71 -8.61
N VAL A 210 10.49 4.30 -9.68
CA VAL A 210 11.24 5.05 -10.70
C VAL A 210 10.78 6.50 -10.77
N HIS A 211 11.46 7.30 -11.58
CA HIS A 211 11.04 8.68 -11.83
C HIS A 211 9.79 8.77 -12.71
N ASN A 212 9.91 8.62 -14.04
CA ASN A 212 8.77 8.58 -14.96
C ASN A 212 8.76 7.32 -15.83
N GLN A 213 7.65 7.11 -16.52
CA GLN A 213 7.53 6.13 -17.60
C GLN A 213 8.04 6.68 -18.93
N THR A 214 8.65 5.82 -19.73
CA THR A 214 8.95 6.15 -21.13
C THR A 214 7.65 6.46 -21.88
N GLY A 215 7.55 7.66 -22.46
CA GLY A 215 6.43 8.03 -23.33
C GLY A 215 5.08 8.27 -22.63
N SER A 216 5.03 8.25 -21.29
CA SER A 216 3.80 8.44 -20.51
C SER A 216 4.07 9.21 -19.21
N GLY A 217 3.09 10.02 -18.78
CA GLY A 217 3.07 10.69 -17.47
C GLY A 217 2.19 9.96 -16.45
N SER A 218 1.92 8.67 -16.67
CA SER A 218 1.12 7.82 -15.80
C SER A 218 1.77 7.61 -14.43
N SER A 219 0.93 7.36 -13.42
CA SER A 219 1.33 7.03 -12.05
C SER A 219 2.12 5.72 -11.93
N GLY A 220 1.84 4.72 -12.77
CA GLY A 220 2.44 3.40 -12.69
C GLY A 220 2.06 2.49 -13.86
N CYS A 221 2.54 1.25 -13.78
CA CYS A 221 2.20 0.17 -14.71
C CYS A 221 2.52 -1.20 -14.08
N ALA A 222 1.65 -2.20 -14.27
CA ALA A 222 1.83 -3.55 -13.76
C ALA A 222 1.19 -4.64 -14.63
N GLU A 223 1.74 -5.84 -14.55
CA GLU A 223 1.16 -7.03 -15.18
C GLU A 223 -0.21 -7.38 -14.59
N ILE A 224 -1.12 -7.90 -15.41
CA ILE A 224 -2.36 -8.50 -14.94
C ILE A 224 -2.10 -9.95 -14.53
N LEU A 225 -2.35 -10.25 -13.26
CA LEU A 225 -2.07 -11.56 -12.66
C LEU A 225 -0.63 -12.03 -12.92
N GLY A 226 0.31 -11.10 -12.75
CA GLY A 226 1.75 -11.34 -12.84
C GLY A 226 2.44 -11.03 -11.52
N ASN A 227 3.74 -10.73 -11.61
CA ASN A 227 4.54 -10.39 -10.45
C ASN A 227 5.36 -9.11 -10.62
N ASP A 228 5.28 -8.43 -11.76
CA ASP A 228 6.03 -7.21 -12.03
C ASP A 228 5.14 -5.96 -12.00
N LEU A 229 5.58 -4.96 -11.23
CA LEU A 229 4.94 -3.66 -11.14
C LEU A 229 5.95 -2.51 -11.03
N MET A 230 5.52 -1.33 -11.48
CA MET A 230 6.32 -0.10 -11.48
C MET A 230 5.50 1.09 -10.97
N VAL A 231 6.10 1.87 -10.07
CA VAL A 231 5.56 3.15 -9.56
C VAL A 231 6.40 4.30 -10.11
N SER A 232 5.77 5.29 -10.75
CA SER A 232 6.44 6.34 -11.54
C SER A 232 5.84 7.72 -11.30
N LEU A 233 6.08 8.30 -10.12
CA LEU A 233 5.43 9.53 -9.65
C LEU A 233 6.26 10.82 -9.88
N GLY A 234 7.23 10.79 -10.80
CA GLY A 234 8.11 11.91 -11.11
C GLY A 234 7.41 13.17 -11.67
N GLY A 235 6.23 12.99 -12.27
CA GLY A 235 5.36 14.07 -12.77
C GLY A 235 4.20 14.47 -11.83
N PHE A 236 4.11 13.84 -10.65
CA PHE A 236 2.99 14.01 -9.71
C PHE A 236 3.23 15.21 -8.77
N ALA A 237 2.51 15.30 -7.66
CA ALA A 237 2.55 16.47 -6.77
C ALA A 237 3.98 16.79 -6.32
N GLN A 238 4.23 18.08 -6.09
CA GLN A 238 5.56 18.63 -5.80
C GLN A 238 5.98 18.33 -4.36
N VAL A 239 6.41 17.10 -4.11
CA VAL A 239 7.17 16.73 -2.90
C VAL A 239 8.64 16.59 -3.32
N PRO A 240 9.43 17.67 -3.32
CA PRO A 240 10.79 17.63 -3.84
C PRO A 240 11.74 16.89 -2.88
N VAL A 241 12.30 15.78 -3.34
CA VAL A 241 13.41 15.04 -2.72
C VAL A 241 14.61 15.17 -3.64
N GLY A 242 15.67 15.84 -3.17
CA GLY A 242 16.86 16.06 -4.00
C GLY A 242 16.63 16.89 -5.27
N GLY A 243 15.52 17.64 -5.34
CA GLY A 243 15.10 18.38 -6.55
C GLY A 243 14.20 17.59 -7.51
N HIS A 244 13.78 16.38 -7.13
CA HIS A 244 12.90 15.51 -7.90
C HIS A 244 11.56 15.31 -7.19
N ASN A 245 10.46 15.25 -7.93
CA ASN A 245 9.15 14.95 -7.36
C ASN A 245 8.97 13.45 -7.17
N VAL A 246 8.28 13.06 -6.10
CA VAL A 246 8.03 11.65 -5.75
C VAL A 246 6.56 11.37 -5.43
N GLY A 247 5.69 12.37 -5.59
CA GLY A 247 4.30 12.33 -5.15
C GLY A 247 4.11 12.38 -3.62
N THR A 248 2.88 12.62 -3.19
CA THR A 248 2.49 12.59 -1.76
C THR A 248 2.40 11.15 -1.22
N THR A 249 2.29 10.99 0.10
CA THR A 249 2.04 9.69 0.75
C THR A 249 0.77 9.01 0.21
N ASP A 250 -0.32 9.75 -0.04
CA ASP A 250 -1.54 9.20 -0.65
C ASP A 250 -1.30 8.77 -2.10
N GLN A 251 -0.51 9.52 -2.87
CA GLN A 251 -0.19 9.17 -4.25
C GLN A 251 0.70 7.92 -4.33
N GLN A 252 1.73 7.83 -3.48
CA GLN A 252 2.58 6.64 -3.40
C GLN A 252 1.79 5.41 -2.95
N GLY A 253 0.98 5.53 -1.90
CA GLY A 253 0.17 4.41 -1.38
C GLY A 253 -0.91 3.99 -2.36
N GLY A 254 -1.63 4.96 -2.94
CA GLY A 254 -2.69 4.73 -3.92
C GLY A 254 -2.18 4.04 -5.18
N THR A 255 -1.07 4.52 -5.74
CA THR A 255 -0.45 3.88 -6.91
C THR A 255 0.14 2.53 -6.57
N PHE A 256 0.91 2.38 -5.49
CA PHE A 256 1.47 1.06 -5.14
C PHE A 256 0.36 0.01 -4.94
N MET A 257 -0.73 0.37 -4.26
CA MET A 257 -1.89 -0.51 -4.10
C MET A 257 -2.61 -0.78 -5.43
N HIS A 258 -2.75 0.21 -6.30
CA HIS A 258 -3.35 0.05 -7.63
C HIS A 258 -2.56 -0.97 -8.48
N GLU A 259 -1.25 -0.75 -8.59
CA GLU A 259 -0.37 -1.60 -9.38
C GLU A 259 -0.25 -3.02 -8.81
N LEU A 260 -0.25 -3.17 -7.48
CA LEU A 260 -0.35 -4.49 -6.85
C LEU A 260 -1.69 -5.16 -7.14
N GLY A 261 -2.77 -4.40 -7.28
CA GLY A 261 -4.10 -4.92 -7.60
C GLY A 261 -4.16 -5.57 -8.98
N HIS A 262 -3.46 -5.02 -9.96
CA HIS A 262 -3.26 -5.65 -11.27
C HIS A 262 -2.57 -7.01 -11.16
N ASN A 263 -1.50 -7.10 -10.37
CA ASN A 263 -0.82 -8.37 -10.07
C ASN A 263 -1.75 -9.39 -9.36
N LEU A 264 -2.82 -8.92 -8.74
CA LEU A 264 -3.87 -9.73 -8.11
C LEU A 264 -5.10 -9.98 -9.01
N SER A 265 -4.96 -9.75 -10.31
CA SER A 265 -5.97 -9.91 -11.37
C SER A 265 -7.09 -8.87 -11.37
N LEU A 266 -6.97 -7.76 -10.64
CA LEU A 266 -7.95 -6.69 -10.70
C LEU A 266 -7.74 -5.80 -11.92
N ARG A 267 -8.84 -5.27 -12.42
CA ARG A 267 -8.93 -4.33 -13.55
C ARG A 267 -9.55 -3.02 -13.08
N HIS A 268 -9.55 -1.98 -13.91
CA HIS A 268 -10.04 -0.67 -13.47
C HIS A 268 -11.55 -0.61 -13.16
N GLY A 269 -12.30 -1.59 -13.65
CA GLY A 269 -13.71 -1.85 -13.31
C GLY A 269 -13.94 -3.08 -12.44
N GLY A 270 -12.88 -3.61 -11.81
CA GLY A 270 -12.90 -4.84 -11.01
C GLY A 270 -12.56 -6.06 -11.85
N PHE A 271 -13.56 -6.61 -12.54
CA PHE A 271 -13.41 -7.77 -13.42
C PHE A 271 -13.32 -7.40 -14.91
N GLU A 272 -13.38 -6.11 -15.22
CA GLU A 272 -13.47 -5.56 -16.58
C GLU A 272 -12.79 -4.19 -16.66
N ASN A 273 -12.66 -3.64 -17.87
CA ASN A 273 -11.97 -2.37 -18.11
C ASN A 273 -12.90 -1.14 -18.07
N VAL A 274 -14.18 -1.32 -17.72
CA VAL A 274 -15.12 -0.19 -17.57
C VAL A 274 -14.76 0.58 -16.31
N ASN A 275 -14.09 1.72 -16.47
CA ASN A 275 -13.52 2.52 -15.38
C ASN A 275 -14.52 3.61 -14.91
N CYS A 276 -14.16 4.38 -13.87
CA CYS A 276 -14.90 5.52 -13.34
C CYS A 276 -16.34 5.22 -12.90
N LYS A 277 -16.65 3.95 -12.61
CA LYS A 277 -17.97 3.52 -12.16
C LYS A 277 -18.24 4.03 -10.72
N PRO A 278 -19.33 4.75 -10.45
CA PRO A 278 -19.61 5.22 -9.09
C PRO A 278 -19.92 4.08 -8.10
N ASN A 279 -20.35 2.92 -8.60
CA ASN A 279 -20.64 1.72 -7.81
C ASN A 279 -19.47 0.71 -7.75
N TYR A 280 -18.25 1.15 -8.06
CA TYR A 280 -17.02 0.38 -7.89
C TYR A 280 -15.99 1.21 -7.10
N THR A 281 -16.11 1.17 -5.78
CA THR A 281 -15.33 1.97 -4.82
C THR A 281 -14.02 1.27 -4.47
N SER A 282 -13.02 1.38 -5.34
CA SER A 282 -11.75 0.67 -5.25
C SER A 282 -10.59 1.54 -5.72
N ARG A 283 -9.39 1.38 -5.15
CA ARG A 283 -8.16 2.05 -5.64
C ARG A 283 -7.82 1.72 -7.10
N MET A 284 -8.40 0.66 -7.67
CA MET A 284 -8.29 0.33 -9.10
C MET A 284 -9.06 1.30 -10.02
N ASN A 285 -10.05 2.00 -9.50
CA ASN A 285 -10.86 2.95 -10.26
C ASN A 285 -10.24 4.35 -10.16
N TYR A 286 -10.06 5.04 -11.29
CA TYR A 286 -9.35 6.33 -11.35
C TYR A 286 -9.95 7.43 -10.48
N VAL A 287 -11.26 7.40 -10.27
CA VAL A 287 -11.96 8.35 -9.40
C VAL A 287 -11.60 8.15 -7.92
N TYR A 288 -11.04 6.99 -7.59
CA TYR A 288 -10.80 6.53 -6.24
C TYR A 288 -9.33 6.11 -6.01
N GLN A 289 -8.46 6.22 -7.03
CA GLN A 289 -7.05 5.87 -6.91
C GLN A 289 -6.32 6.74 -5.89
N PHE A 290 -6.72 8.01 -5.78
CA PHE A 290 -6.25 8.97 -4.79
C PHE A 290 -7.41 9.43 -3.89
N SER A 291 -7.10 10.16 -2.84
CA SER A 291 -8.11 10.64 -1.88
C SER A 291 -9.12 11.59 -2.53
N SER A 292 -8.70 12.46 -3.45
CA SER A 292 -9.57 13.35 -4.22
C SER A 292 -10.03 12.71 -5.53
N PRO A 293 -11.28 12.93 -6.03
CA PRO A 293 -12.24 13.97 -5.62
C PRO A 293 -13.15 13.66 -4.43
N VAL A 294 -13.15 12.44 -3.89
CA VAL A 294 -14.15 12.04 -2.87
C VAL A 294 -13.79 12.52 -1.46
N ASN A 295 -12.49 12.76 -1.24
CA ASN A 295 -11.76 13.27 -0.09
C ASN A 295 -12.59 13.38 1.21
N PRO A 296 -12.45 12.44 2.16
CA PRO A 296 -11.58 11.25 2.15
C PRO A 296 -12.03 10.19 1.16
N PHE A 297 -11.07 9.49 0.56
CA PHE A 297 -11.31 8.13 0.09
C PHE A 297 -10.35 7.16 0.79
N PRO A 298 -10.82 6.04 1.38
CA PRO A 298 -9.95 5.10 2.07
C PRO A 298 -8.93 4.45 1.12
N LEU A 299 -7.77 4.09 1.64
CA LEU A 299 -6.80 3.27 0.91
C LEU A 299 -7.28 1.81 0.95
N ASP A 300 -8.12 1.42 0.00
CA ASP A 300 -8.82 0.14 0.03
C ASP A 300 -9.27 -0.34 -1.36
N TYR A 301 -9.45 -1.65 -1.51
CA TYR A 301 -10.21 -2.20 -2.62
C TYR A 301 -11.70 -2.30 -2.27
N SER A 302 -12.55 -2.53 -3.27
CA SER A 302 -13.98 -2.67 -3.04
C SER A 302 -14.28 -3.89 -2.17
N ARG A 303 -15.02 -3.68 -1.08
CA ARG A 303 -15.42 -4.71 -0.11
C ARG A 303 -16.75 -5.39 -0.41
N GLN A 304 -17.50 -4.89 -1.40
CA GLN A 304 -18.86 -5.36 -1.65
C GLN A 304 -19.28 -5.14 -3.09
N THR A 305 -20.24 -5.95 -3.54
CA THR A 305 -20.90 -5.75 -4.82
C THR A 305 -22.08 -4.81 -4.64
N LEU A 306 -21.94 -3.57 -5.12
CA LEU A 306 -23.00 -2.56 -5.12
C LEU A 306 -23.99 -2.78 -6.28
N LEU A 307 -25.15 -2.10 -6.24
CA LEU A 307 -26.20 -2.27 -7.25
C LEU A 307 -25.68 -1.97 -8.67
N THR A 308 -26.04 -2.83 -9.62
CA THR A 308 -25.81 -2.55 -11.04
C THR A 308 -26.63 -1.34 -11.48
N LEU A 309 -25.97 -0.38 -12.14
CA LEU A 309 -26.58 0.85 -12.62
C LEU A 309 -26.79 0.77 -14.13
N ASN A 310 -28.00 1.03 -14.60
CA ASN A 310 -28.28 1.18 -16.02
C ASN A 310 -28.43 2.66 -16.34
N GLU A 311 -27.48 3.22 -17.07
CA GLU A 311 -27.43 4.64 -17.39
C GLU A 311 -28.59 5.15 -18.24
N LEU A 312 -29.36 4.26 -18.88
CA LEU A 312 -30.61 4.61 -19.57
C LEU A 312 -31.82 4.63 -18.64
N SER A 313 -31.70 4.11 -17.42
CA SER A 313 -32.83 3.89 -16.52
C SER A 313 -32.42 3.82 -15.05
N LEU A 314 -31.78 4.88 -14.56
CA LEU A 314 -31.37 4.98 -13.16
C LEU A 314 -32.57 5.20 -12.24
N ASP A 315 -32.47 4.65 -11.02
CA ASP A 315 -33.41 4.88 -9.91
C ASP A 315 -32.71 5.72 -8.84
N GLU A 316 -33.16 6.96 -8.68
CA GLU A 316 -32.59 7.89 -7.70
C GLU A 316 -32.86 7.46 -6.26
N SER A 317 -34.00 6.81 -5.99
CA SER A 317 -34.36 6.37 -4.65
C SER A 317 -33.51 5.20 -4.17
N ALA A 318 -33.05 4.36 -5.12
CA ALA A 318 -32.15 3.24 -4.86
C ALA A 318 -30.69 3.68 -4.68
N GLY A 319 -30.27 4.77 -5.33
CA GLY A 319 -28.88 5.20 -5.36
C GLY A 319 -27.96 4.08 -5.88
N ILE A 320 -26.95 3.72 -5.09
CA ILE A 320 -26.03 2.60 -5.39
C ILE A 320 -26.21 1.39 -4.47
N GLY A 321 -27.23 1.38 -3.63
CA GLY A 321 -27.53 0.24 -2.73
C GLY A 321 -26.92 0.30 -1.33
N GLY A 322 -26.61 1.50 -0.82
CA GLY A 322 -26.27 1.69 0.60
C GLY A 322 -24.79 1.57 0.94
N TYR A 323 -23.92 2.24 0.17
CA TYR A 323 -22.50 2.38 0.49
C TYR A 323 -22.30 3.45 1.58
N SER A 324 -21.61 3.14 2.67
CA SER A 324 -21.46 4.08 3.79
C SER A 324 -20.56 5.29 3.50
N GLY A 325 -19.77 5.25 2.43
CA GLY A 325 -18.87 6.34 2.04
C GLY A 325 -19.47 7.28 1.00
N ASN A 326 -18.65 8.23 0.55
CA ASN A 326 -18.98 9.11 -0.56
C ASN A 326 -18.58 8.48 -1.89
N ILE A 327 -19.27 8.86 -2.96
CA ILE A 327 -18.97 8.49 -4.33
C ILE A 327 -18.89 9.73 -5.21
N ALA A 328 -18.22 9.61 -6.35
CA ALA A 328 -18.23 10.63 -7.38
C ALA A 328 -18.81 10.09 -8.69
N PHE A 329 -19.54 10.93 -9.42
CA PHE A 329 -20.09 10.59 -10.73
C PHE A 329 -20.03 11.78 -11.69
N GLY A 330 -19.92 11.45 -12.98
CA GLY A 330 -19.91 12.36 -14.11
C GLY A 330 -21.31 12.68 -14.67
N PRO A 331 -21.40 13.47 -15.76
CA PRO A 331 -20.32 14.28 -16.30
C PRO A 331 -19.96 15.43 -15.33
N PRO A 332 -18.70 15.92 -15.34
CA PRO A 332 -18.31 17.10 -14.60
C PRO A 332 -19.22 18.30 -14.87
N VAL A 333 -19.58 19.02 -13.81
CA VAL A 333 -20.47 20.19 -13.85
C VAL A 333 -19.75 21.44 -13.34
N PRO A 334 -20.14 22.66 -13.77
CA PRO A 334 -19.52 23.89 -13.28
C PRO A 334 -19.71 24.07 -11.77
N THR A 335 -18.62 24.28 -11.03
CA THR A 335 -18.65 24.58 -9.59
C THR A 335 -18.53 26.08 -9.32
N PRO A 336 -19.51 26.74 -8.67
CA PRO A 336 -19.38 28.12 -8.22
C PRO A 336 -18.27 28.26 -7.14
N PRO A 337 -17.54 29.38 -7.08
CA PRO A 337 -17.65 30.57 -7.92
C PRO A 337 -16.78 30.53 -9.19
N THR A 338 -15.86 29.56 -9.31
CA THR A 338 -14.83 29.52 -10.36
C THR A 338 -15.35 29.02 -11.71
N ASN A 339 -16.54 28.39 -11.74
CA ASN A 339 -17.14 27.72 -12.90
C ASN A 339 -16.24 26.67 -13.56
N VAL A 340 -15.29 26.12 -12.82
CA VAL A 340 -14.47 24.99 -13.26
C VAL A 340 -15.34 23.74 -13.28
N LEU A 341 -15.16 22.88 -14.28
CA LEU A 341 -15.89 21.61 -14.37
C LEU A 341 -15.28 20.61 -13.39
N LYS A 342 -16.08 20.11 -12.45
CA LYS A 342 -15.68 19.08 -11.49
C LYS A 342 -16.75 17.99 -11.37
N PRO A 343 -16.36 16.74 -11.07
CA PRO A 343 -17.33 15.67 -10.86
C PRO A 343 -18.23 15.96 -9.65
N LYS A 344 -19.40 15.32 -9.62
CA LYS A 344 -20.33 15.46 -8.49
C LYS A 344 -19.97 14.46 -7.41
N VAL A 345 -19.64 14.94 -6.21
CA VAL A 345 -19.45 14.11 -5.01
C VAL A 345 -20.74 14.09 -4.18
N THR A 346 -21.13 12.91 -3.70
CA THR A 346 -22.29 12.73 -2.83
C THR A 346 -22.18 11.49 -1.94
N SER A 347 -23.04 11.37 -0.94
CA SER A 347 -23.08 10.17 -0.10
C SER A 347 -23.69 8.99 -0.87
N GLY A 348 -23.04 7.84 -0.80
CA GLY A 348 -23.53 6.58 -1.38
C GLY A 348 -24.57 5.84 -0.53
N ALA A 349 -24.88 6.37 0.66
CA ALA A 349 -25.63 5.64 1.69
C ALA A 349 -27.14 5.62 1.46
N GLY A 350 -27.65 6.47 0.56
CA GLY A 350 -29.08 6.65 0.34
C GLY A 350 -29.39 7.11 -1.08
N PRO A 351 -30.57 7.74 -1.28
CA PRO A 351 -30.99 8.25 -2.57
C PRO A 351 -30.01 9.25 -3.18
N ILE A 352 -29.78 9.15 -4.48
CA ILE A 352 -28.85 9.99 -5.24
C ILE A 352 -29.61 10.71 -6.35
N ASN A 353 -29.47 12.04 -6.37
CA ASN A 353 -30.01 12.87 -7.43
C ASN A 353 -29.11 12.76 -8.67
N TRP A 354 -29.42 11.80 -9.54
CA TRP A 354 -28.58 11.48 -10.69
C TRP A 354 -28.65 12.59 -11.72
N ASN A 355 -29.81 13.15 -12.04
CA ASN A 355 -29.95 14.18 -13.08
C ASN A 355 -29.69 15.62 -12.59
N LEU A 356 -29.46 15.82 -11.29
CA LEU A 356 -29.23 17.10 -10.63
C LEU A 356 -30.42 18.07 -10.68
N ILE A 357 -31.66 17.56 -10.80
CA ILE A 357 -32.88 18.35 -10.57
C ILE A 357 -33.45 18.02 -9.19
N ASN A 358 -34.08 18.98 -8.50
CA ASN A 358 -34.23 19.08 -7.02
C ASN A 358 -34.95 17.93 -6.25
N THR A 359 -35.05 16.71 -6.79
CA THR A 359 -35.65 15.52 -6.17
C THR A 359 -34.66 14.34 -6.16
N THR A 360 -35.01 13.27 -5.44
CA THR A 360 -34.23 12.00 -5.38
C THR A 360 -35.17 10.80 -5.48
N THR A 361 -36.28 10.96 -6.18
CA THR A 361 -37.39 10.01 -6.24
C THR A 361 -37.71 9.58 -7.66
N GLU A 362 -36.93 10.02 -8.64
CA GLU A 362 -37.18 9.75 -10.04
C GLU A 362 -36.63 8.37 -10.45
N THR A 363 -37.34 7.72 -11.36
CA THR A 363 -36.95 6.45 -11.97
C THR A 363 -36.87 6.64 -13.48
N GLY A 364 -36.02 5.88 -14.17
CA GLY A 364 -35.85 6.05 -15.61
C GLY A 364 -34.98 7.25 -15.97
N VAL A 365 -34.13 7.69 -15.04
CA VAL A 365 -33.21 8.80 -15.27
C VAL A 365 -32.09 8.34 -16.19
N GLY A 366 -31.89 9.07 -17.28
CA GLY A 366 -30.79 8.85 -18.22
C GLY A 366 -29.58 9.72 -17.87
N ARG A 367 -28.42 9.12 -17.60
CA ARG A 367 -27.15 9.84 -17.38
C ARG A 367 -25.94 8.95 -17.55
N ASP A 368 -24.94 9.47 -18.26
CA ASP A 368 -23.59 8.91 -18.35
C ASP A 368 -22.83 9.22 -17.05
N LEU A 369 -22.77 8.23 -16.14
CA LEU A 369 -22.25 8.36 -14.79
C LEU A 369 -20.73 8.21 -14.74
N ASN A 370 -20.14 7.46 -15.68
CA ASN A 370 -18.70 7.17 -15.73
C ASN A 370 -17.91 8.10 -16.68
N LYS A 371 -18.54 9.10 -17.30
CA LYS A 371 -17.86 10.16 -18.05
C LYS A 371 -17.17 11.19 -17.17
N PHE A 372 -15.84 11.19 -17.11
CA PHE A 372 -15.04 12.16 -16.35
C PHE A 372 -14.18 13.07 -17.23
N VAL A 373 -14.16 12.87 -18.56
CA VAL A 373 -13.37 13.68 -19.52
C VAL A 373 -11.86 13.55 -19.27
N ILE A 374 -11.44 12.38 -18.80
CA ILE A 374 -10.04 11.96 -18.63
C ILE A 374 -9.76 10.72 -19.48
N ALA A 375 -8.49 10.39 -19.70
CA ALA A 375 -8.13 9.15 -20.37
C ALA A 375 -8.72 7.93 -19.63
N GLY A 376 -9.33 6.99 -20.36
CA GLY A 376 -10.00 5.81 -19.78
C GLY A 376 -11.44 6.04 -19.31
N CYS A 377 -11.91 7.29 -19.20
CA CYS A 377 -13.27 7.63 -18.73
C CYS A 377 -13.95 8.67 -19.64
N GLY A 378 -14.07 8.29 -20.92
CA GLY A 378 -14.65 9.08 -22.00
C GLY A 378 -16.18 9.09 -22.02
N ASP A 379 -16.76 9.44 -23.18
CA ASP A 379 -18.21 9.41 -23.40
C ASP A 379 -18.65 7.95 -23.65
N SER A 380 -19.55 7.46 -22.81
CA SER A 380 -20.02 6.06 -22.81
C SER A 380 -21.51 5.95 -22.49
N PRO A 381 -22.38 6.76 -23.11
CA PRO A 381 -23.76 6.90 -22.66
C PRO A 381 -24.56 5.60 -22.81
N GLY A 382 -25.24 5.22 -21.72
CA GLY A 382 -26.20 4.12 -21.73
C GLY A 382 -25.59 2.77 -21.37
N GLU A 383 -24.42 2.78 -20.73
CA GLU A 383 -23.77 1.58 -20.24
C GLU A 383 -24.52 0.96 -19.05
N THR A 384 -24.25 -0.33 -18.83
CA THR A 384 -24.66 -1.05 -17.62
C THR A 384 -23.43 -1.23 -16.74
N LEU A 385 -23.37 -0.48 -15.65
CA LEU A 385 -22.24 -0.45 -14.74
C LEU A 385 -22.45 -1.48 -13.63
N ALA A 386 -21.79 -2.63 -13.72
CA ALA A 386 -21.85 -3.65 -12.67
C ALA A 386 -20.88 -3.33 -11.53
N GLY A 387 -21.36 -3.41 -10.28
CA GLY A 387 -20.50 -3.34 -9.10
C GLY A 387 -19.65 -4.60 -8.96
N PHE A 388 -18.59 -4.52 -8.15
CA PHE A 388 -17.70 -5.66 -7.92
C PHE A 388 -17.06 -5.62 -6.53
N ASN A 389 -16.89 -6.80 -5.92
CA ASN A 389 -16.18 -6.99 -4.66
C ASN A 389 -14.77 -7.53 -4.95
N ASP A 390 -13.76 -6.69 -4.83
CA ASP A 390 -12.38 -7.03 -5.15
C ASP A 390 -11.83 -8.06 -4.18
N TRP A 391 -11.95 -7.80 -2.88
CA TRP A 391 -11.34 -8.62 -1.85
C TRP A 391 -11.80 -10.07 -1.89
N GLN A 392 -13.04 -10.31 -2.33
CA GLN A 392 -13.56 -11.66 -2.50
C GLN A 392 -13.04 -12.37 -3.77
N ASN A 393 -12.50 -11.61 -4.74
CA ASN A 393 -12.20 -12.10 -6.09
C ASN A 393 -10.73 -12.03 -6.50
N ILE A 394 -9.87 -11.35 -5.72
CA ILE A 394 -8.41 -11.32 -5.96
C ILE A 394 -7.83 -12.73 -6.15
N LYS A 395 -6.75 -12.81 -6.95
CA LYS A 395 -6.02 -14.05 -7.22
C LYS A 395 -4.61 -13.93 -6.67
N LEU A 396 -4.31 -14.76 -5.66
CA LEU A 396 -3.02 -14.70 -4.96
C LEU A 396 -1.94 -15.56 -5.63
N ASN A 397 -2.33 -16.66 -6.28
CA ASN A 397 -1.38 -17.54 -6.98
C ASN A 397 -1.08 -17.05 -8.41
N PHE A 398 -0.26 -15.99 -8.53
CA PHE A 398 0.16 -15.43 -9.83
C PHE A 398 0.88 -16.46 -10.73
N ARG A 399 1.54 -17.47 -10.15
CA ARG A 399 2.23 -18.55 -10.90
C ARG A 399 1.30 -19.44 -11.73
N ALA A 400 -0.02 -19.33 -11.52
CA ALA A 400 -1.01 -20.01 -12.35
C ALA A 400 -1.28 -19.28 -13.68
N SER A 401 -0.76 -18.05 -13.84
CA SER A 401 -0.89 -17.25 -15.06
C SER A 401 0.19 -17.58 -16.10
N LEU A 402 -0.09 -17.25 -17.35
CA LEU A 402 0.92 -17.21 -18.42
C LEU A 402 1.82 -15.97 -18.29
N ASP A 403 1.33 -14.91 -17.65
CA ASP A 403 2.06 -13.67 -17.38
C ASP A 403 3.09 -13.81 -16.25
N PHE A 404 3.13 -14.96 -15.56
CA PHE A 404 4.25 -15.28 -14.65
C PHE A 404 5.57 -15.52 -15.41
N ALA A 405 5.53 -15.75 -16.72
CA ALA A 405 6.73 -16.00 -17.49
C ALA A 405 7.53 -14.69 -17.69
N GLU A 406 8.84 -14.69 -17.42
CA GLU A 406 9.67 -13.51 -17.65
C GLU A 406 9.52 -12.98 -19.10
N GLY A 407 9.12 -11.72 -19.25
CA GLY A 407 8.90 -11.08 -20.54
C GLY A 407 7.52 -11.32 -21.17
N ALA A 408 6.61 -12.06 -20.49
CA ALA A 408 5.22 -12.23 -20.91
C ALA A 408 4.34 -11.32 -20.07
N HIS A 409 3.79 -10.28 -20.69
CA HIS A 409 3.06 -9.27 -19.96
C HIS A 409 1.71 -8.96 -20.62
N THR A 410 0.63 -9.19 -19.88
CA THR A 410 -0.68 -8.63 -20.19
C THR A 410 -0.88 -7.39 -19.34
N PHE A 411 -1.24 -6.27 -19.96
CA PHE A 411 -1.37 -4.98 -19.30
C PHE A 411 -2.76 -4.38 -19.49
N GLU A 412 -3.17 -3.50 -18.57
CA GLU A 412 -4.27 -2.56 -18.77
C GLU A 412 -3.69 -1.18 -19.09
N THR A 413 -4.27 -0.49 -20.08
CA THR A 413 -3.85 0.86 -20.48
C THR A 413 -5.06 1.62 -21.02
N PRO A 414 -5.07 2.97 -20.96
CA PRO A 414 -4.04 3.84 -20.36
C PRO A 414 -4.25 4.00 -18.86
N GLU A 415 -3.17 3.97 -18.06
CA GLU A 415 -3.13 4.31 -16.63
C GLU A 415 -3.32 5.82 -16.35
N ILE A 416 -3.80 6.20 -15.15
CA ILE A 416 -4.10 7.62 -14.85
C ILE A 416 -2.83 8.49 -14.83
N THR A 417 -2.91 9.67 -15.44
CA THR A 417 -1.84 10.67 -15.40
C THR A 417 -2.07 11.71 -14.30
N ALA A 418 -1.02 12.44 -13.94
CA ALA A 418 -1.15 13.54 -12.99
C ALA A 418 -2.10 14.64 -13.48
N ASP A 419 -2.17 14.91 -14.79
CA ASP A 419 -3.08 15.90 -15.38
C ASP A 419 -4.55 15.44 -15.29
N ASP A 420 -4.81 14.16 -15.53
CA ASP A 420 -6.15 13.57 -15.36
C ASP A 420 -6.61 13.65 -13.89
N ALA A 421 -5.74 13.27 -12.95
CA ALA A 421 -6.03 13.33 -11.53
C ALA A 421 -6.28 14.77 -11.04
N ARG A 422 -5.46 15.75 -11.48
CA ARG A 422 -5.67 17.18 -11.22
C ARG A 422 -6.99 17.69 -11.78
N PHE A 423 -7.35 17.24 -12.98
CA PHE A 423 -8.57 17.66 -13.66
C PHE A 423 -9.81 17.29 -12.84
N ILE A 424 -9.88 16.05 -12.33
CA ILE A 424 -11.02 15.59 -11.54
C ILE A 424 -10.97 16.04 -10.08
N SER A 425 -9.78 16.36 -9.54
CA SER A 425 -9.61 16.76 -8.14
C SER A 425 -10.45 17.97 -7.75
N VAL A 426 -11.09 17.93 -6.59
CA VAL A 426 -11.76 19.10 -6.00
C VAL A 426 -10.77 19.97 -5.22
N ASP A 427 -11.22 21.14 -4.76
CA ASP A 427 -10.56 22.04 -3.79
C ASP A 427 -11.48 22.06 -2.56
N THR A 428 -11.15 21.21 -1.58
CA THR A 428 -12.04 20.91 -0.45
C THR A 428 -12.04 22.03 0.59
N ASP A 429 -10.93 22.71 0.79
CA ASP A 429 -10.78 23.76 1.81
C ASP A 429 -10.97 25.20 1.27
N GLY A 430 -11.07 25.36 -0.05
CA GLY A 430 -11.34 26.62 -0.73
C GLY A 430 -10.17 27.60 -0.66
N ASP A 431 -8.94 27.10 -0.62
CA ASP A 431 -7.73 27.92 -0.61
C ASP A 431 -7.27 28.35 -2.03
N GLY A 432 -7.81 27.70 -3.06
CA GLY A 432 -7.52 27.94 -4.48
C GLY A 432 -6.55 26.94 -5.12
N ILE A 433 -6.05 25.96 -4.36
CA ILE A 433 -5.26 24.82 -4.81
C ILE A 433 -6.16 23.57 -4.77
N VAL A 434 -6.05 22.71 -5.78
CA VAL A 434 -6.82 21.46 -5.79
C VAL A 434 -6.15 20.44 -4.88
N ASP A 435 -6.95 19.63 -4.20
CA ASP A 435 -6.51 18.62 -3.22
C ASP A 435 -5.37 17.72 -3.73
N PHE A 436 -5.31 17.44 -5.03
CA PHE A 436 -4.23 16.65 -5.63
C PHE A 436 -2.84 17.30 -5.51
N ASP A 437 -2.76 18.64 -5.62
CA ASP A 437 -1.51 19.41 -5.50
C ASP A 437 -1.38 20.09 -4.12
N ASP A 438 -2.43 20.02 -3.30
CA ASP A 438 -2.49 20.64 -1.98
C ASP A 438 -1.73 19.79 -0.96
N ASN A 439 -0.80 20.41 -0.26
CA ASN A 439 -0.08 19.76 0.84
C ASN A 439 -0.95 19.61 2.10
N CYS A 440 -2.09 20.31 2.16
CA CYS A 440 -3.08 20.31 3.22
C CYS A 440 -4.54 20.38 2.73
N PRO A 441 -5.04 19.35 2.02
CA PRO A 441 -6.34 19.37 1.34
C PRO A 441 -7.57 19.73 2.18
N LEU A 442 -7.46 19.71 3.52
CA LEU A 442 -8.54 20.02 4.45
C LEU A 442 -8.28 21.28 5.30
N THR A 443 -7.12 21.92 5.16
CA THR A 443 -6.68 23.02 6.01
C THR A 443 -6.23 24.22 5.19
N ARG A 444 -7.16 25.17 5.00
CA ARG A 444 -6.97 26.37 4.16
C ARG A 444 -5.60 27.04 4.32
N ASN A 445 -4.73 26.87 3.33
CA ASN A 445 -3.36 27.37 3.37
C ASN A 445 -2.83 27.79 1.97
N PRO A 446 -3.33 28.89 1.37
CA PRO A 446 -3.03 29.26 -0.03
C PRO A 446 -1.55 29.42 -0.41
N SER A 447 -0.64 29.51 0.58
CA SER A 447 0.80 29.60 0.38
C SER A 447 1.52 28.26 0.40
N GLN A 448 0.84 27.15 0.69
CA GLN A 448 1.37 25.78 0.65
C GLN A 448 2.62 25.62 1.51
N ASN A 449 2.64 26.26 2.69
CA ASN A 449 3.75 26.15 3.63
C ASN A 449 3.75 24.75 4.25
N ALA A 450 4.92 24.13 4.37
CA ALA A 450 5.06 22.75 4.85
C ALA A 450 4.62 22.53 6.31
N ASP A 451 4.49 23.59 7.11
CA ASP A 451 4.04 23.54 8.50
C ASP A 451 2.52 23.70 8.67
N ALA A 452 1.79 24.00 7.58
CA ALA A 452 0.33 24.17 7.64
C ALA A 452 -0.40 22.90 8.08
N CYS A 453 0.17 21.73 7.78
CA CYS A 453 -0.34 20.40 8.15
C CYS A 453 0.31 19.80 9.40
N ALA A 454 1.10 20.60 10.12
CA ALA A 454 1.76 20.10 11.30
C ALA A 454 0.74 19.89 12.43
N VAL A 455 0.83 18.75 13.09
CA VAL A 455 0.23 18.56 14.42
C VAL A 455 1.32 18.75 15.47
N VAL A 456 1.01 19.49 16.52
CA VAL A 456 1.90 19.55 17.68
C VAL A 456 1.71 18.25 18.45
N ILE A 457 2.80 17.54 18.70
CA ILE A 457 2.75 16.30 19.48
C ILE A 457 3.65 16.41 20.72
N LYS A 458 3.30 15.66 21.77
CA LYS A 458 4.18 15.35 22.89
C LYS A 458 4.22 13.85 23.12
N THR A 459 5.42 13.29 23.06
CA THR A 459 5.68 11.86 23.28
C THR A 459 6.35 11.63 24.63
N VAL A 460 5.91 10.59 25.33
CA VAL A 460 6.43 10.21 26.65
C VAL A 460 6.64 8.71 26.69
N LEU A 461 7.84 8.28 27.08
CA LEU A 461 8.15 6.89 27.36
C LEU A 461 7.69 6.54 28.77
N ILE A 462 6.83 5.53 28.89
CA ILE A 462 6.45 4.94 30.17
C ILE A 462 7.28 3.67 30.37
N PRO A 463 8.33 3.71 31.23
CA PRO A 463 9.22 2.58 31.41
C PRO A 463 8.54 1.41 32.13
N ARG A 464 9.14 0.23 32.03
CA ARG A 464 8.81 -0.92 32.89
C ARG A 464 9.25 -0.56 34.31
N GLU A 465 8.33 -0.49 35.27
CA GLU A 465 8.71 -0.37 36.68
C GLU A 465 9.50 -1.61 37.08
N THR A 466 10.62 -1.41 37.78
CA THR A 466 11.45 -2.49 38.29
C THR A 466 10.62 -3.49 39.10
N ALA A 467 10.83 -4.76 38.78
CA ALA A 467 10.07 -5.90 39.30
C ALA A 467 9.87 -5.86 40.82
N ARG A 468 8.60 -5.82 41.24
CA ARG A 468 8.16 -6.43 42.51
C ARG A 468 7.00 -7.40 42.27
N ARG A 469 7.22 -8.35 41.36
CA ARG A 469 6.66 -9.71 41.35
C ARG A 469 7.12 -10.40 40.07
N GLU A 470 7.75 -11.55 40.22
CA GLU A 470 8.26 -12.37 39.11
C GLU A 470 7.19 -13.25 38.44
N ASP A 471 5.90 -13.07 38.75
CA ASP A 471 4.86 -14.07 38.45
C ASP A 471 3.72 -13.59 37.53
N PHE A 472 3.89 -12.52 36.76
CA PHE A 472 2.96 -12.25 35.65
C PHE A 472 3.75 -11.93 34.37
N ASP A 473 3.45 -12.71 33.34
CA ASP A 473 3.83 -12.54 31.95
C ASP A 473 3.14 -11.28 31.38
N ASP A 474 3.42 -10.11 31.99
CA ASP A 474 2.75 -8.85 31.69
C ASP A 474 3.36 -8.23 30.43
N ASP A 475 2.74 -8.60 29.32
CA ASP A 475 2.93 -8.15 27.94
C ASP A 475 2.58 -6.65 27.70
N PHE A 476 2.62 -5.85 28.78
CA PHE A 476 2.06 -4.50 28.89
C PHE A 476 3.08 -3.42 29.29
N ARG A 477 4.38 -3.52 28.96
CA ARG A 477 5.35 -2.40 29.13
C ARG A 477 6.70 -2.77 28.50
N PRO A 478 7.48 -1.81 27.96
CA PRO A 478 7.22 -0.36 27.97
C PRO A 478 6.20 0.10 26.92
N PHE A 479 5.61 1.28 27.12
CA PHE A 479 4.75 1.94 26.14
C PHE A 479 5.22 3.36 25.86
N ILE A 480 4.96 3.84 24.65
CA ILE A 480 5.02 5.26 24.32
C ILE A 480 3.60 5.80 24.34
N VAL A 481 3.41 6.94 24.98
CA VAL A 481 2.17 7.72 24.89
C VAL A 481 2.46 8.94 24.04
N ALA A 482 1.71 9.13 22.95
CA ALA A 482 1.72 10.35 22.17
C ALA A 482 0.44 11.14 22.42
N VAL A 483 0.59 12.39 22.84
CA VAL A 483 -0.47 13.39 22.87
C VAL A 483 -0.37 14.18 21.58
N ILE A 484 -1.47 14.26 20.83
CA ILE A 484 -1.59 15.03 19.60
C ILE A 484 -2.53 16.19 19.92
N PHE A 485 -1.98 17.40 19.98
CA PHE A 485 -2.74 18.56 20.42
C PHE A 485 -3.66 19.08 19.32
N SER A 486 -4.90 19.35 19.72
CA SER A 486 -5.81 20.15 18.92
C SER A 486 -5.38 21.63 18.94
N SER A 487 -5.80 22.39 17.93
CA SER A 487 -5.50 23.81 17.79
C SER A 487 -6.76 24.58 17.39
N ALA A 488 -6.61 25.90 17.20
CA ALA A 488 -7.70 26.73 16.66
C ALA A 488 -8.14 26.30 15.26
N THR A 489 -7.23 25.70 14.48
CA THR A 489 -7.43 25.33 13.08
C THR A 489 -7.47 23.81 12.87
N ARG A 490 -7.23 23.00 13.91
CA ARG A 490 -7.15 21.55 13.78
C ARG A 490 -7.76 20.81 14.95
N ASP A 491 -8.66 19.88 14.67
CA ASP A 491 -9.21 18.94 15.64
C ASP A 491 -8.46 17.61 15.52
N ALA A 492 -7.53 17.35 16.44
CA ALA A 492 -6.75 16.11 16.45
C ALA A 492 -7.62 14.86 16.68
N THR A 493 -8.84 15.02 17.20
CA THR A 493 -9.76 13.88 17.41
C THR A 493 -10.37 13.35 16.11
N MET A 494 -10.16 14.07 15.01
CA MET A 494 -10.50 13.65 13.67
C MET A 494 -9.42 12.78 13.02
N LEU A 495 -8.28 12.52 13.67
CA LEU A 495 -7.31 11.55 13.17
C LEU A 495 -7.86 10.14 13.27
N ASP A 496 -7.69 9.35 12.19
CA ASP A 496 -8.03 7.94 12.19
C ASP A 496 -6.96 7.19 13.00
N PRO A 497 -7.30 6.60 14.17
CA PRO A 497 -6.33 5.86 14.97
C PRO A 497 -5.63 4.72 14.22
N ALA A 498 -6.26 4.16 13.18
CA ALA A 498 -5.66 3.12 12.35
C ALA A 498 -4.49 3.61 11.50
N SER A 499 -4.55 4.87 11.08
CA SER A 499 -3.53 5.50 10.24
C SER A 499 -2.34 6.07 11.03
N ILE A 500 -2.48 6.21 12.36
CA ILE A 500 -1.44 6.84 13.18
C ILE A 500 -0.23 5.90 13.29
N LEU A 501 0.88 6.34 12.73
CA LEU A 501 2.17 5.68 12.72
C LEU A 501 3.21 6.56 13.43
N LEU A 502 3.85 6.02 14.46
CA LEU A 502 4.97 6.66 15.13
C LEU A 502 6.27 6.02 14.64
N THR A 503 7.14 6.81 14.02
CA THR A 503 8.46 6.38 13.53
C THR A 503 9.58 7.04 14.33
N GLY A 504 10.74 6.38 14.38
CA GLY A 504 11.95 6.92 15.00
C GLY A 504 13.23 6.22 14.51
N ALA A 505 14.38 6.81 14.81
CA ALA A 505 15.67 6.24 14.40
C ALA A 505 16.10 5.07 15.31
N SER A 506 16.58 3.96 14.73
CA SER A 506 17.21 2.84 15.47
C SER A 506 18.68 3.12 15.79
N ALA A 507 19.18 2.60 16.93
CA ALA A 507 20.61 2.64 17.29
C ALA A 507 21.45 1.57 16.57
N GLN A 508 20.83 0.50 16.06
CA GLN A 508 21.53 -0.64 15.46
C GLN A 508 21.10 -0.78 13.99
N GLY A 509 21.94 -0.34 13.06
CA GLY A 509 21.72 -0.42 11.62
C GLY A 509 21.15 0.86 10.99
N SER A 510 20.86 0.81 9.69
CA SER A 510 20.21 1.87 8.90
C SER A 510 18.68 1.91 9.05
N GLY A 511 18.13 1.24 10.07
CA GLY A 511 16.69 1.05 10.24
C GLY A 511 15.97 2.23 10.91
N ILE A 512 14.77 2.52 10.41
CA ILE A 512 13.75 3.36 11.08
C ILE A 512 12.80 2.37 11.76
N TRP A 513 12.59 2.49 13.07
CA TRP A 513 11.53 1.72 13.74
C TRP A 513 10.20 2.45 13.57
N SER A 514 9.12 1.69 13.44
CA SER A 514 7.77 2.23 13.32
C SER A 514 6.79 1.45 14.20
N ARG A 515 5.82 2.13 14.80
CA ARG A 515 4.78 1.53 15.64
C ARG A 515 3.43 2.20 15.38
N HIS A 516 2.43 1.38 15.09
CA HIS A 516 1.03 1.80 15.09
C HIS A 516 0.49 1.89 16.52
N VAL A 517 -0.65 2.58 16.64
CA VAL A 517 -1.42 2.62 17.88
C VAL A 517 -1.74 1.19 18.33
N PHE A 518 -1.47 0.92 19.61
CA PHE A 518 -1.71 -0.37 20.21
C PHE A 518 -3.21 -0.72 20.16
N GLN A 519 -3.52 -1.90 19.63
CA GLN A 519 -4.88 -2.44 19.64
C GLN A 519 -5.09 -3.40 20.80
N PHE A 520 -6.23 -3.27 21.48
CA PHE A 520 -6.66 -4.18 22.54
C PHE A 520 -8.10 -4.61 22.27
N PHE A 521 -8.32 -5.92 22.09
CA PHE A 521 -9.62 -6.49 21.69
C PHE A 521 -10.25 -5.82 20.44
N GLY A 522 -9.45 -5.55 19.41
CA GLY A 522 -9.92 -4.95 18.16
C GLY A 522 -10.21 -3.44 18.24
N HIS A 523 -9.87 -2.78 19.35
CA HIS A 523 -9.99 -1.34 19.51
C HIS A 523 -8.62 -0.68 19.65
N PHE A 524 -8.40 0.41 18.89
CA PHE A 524 -7.22 1.24 19.04
C PHE A 524 -7.23 1.96 20.38
N LEU A 525 -6.12 1.89 21.11
CA LEU A 525 -5.96 2.51 22.42
C LEU A 525 -5.64 4.00 22.28
N CYS A 526 -6.64 4.75 21.82
CA CYS A 526 -6.66 6.21 21.82
C CYS A 526 -7.82 6.75 22.67
N GLY A 527 -7.63 7.89 23.31
CA GLY A 527 -8.67 8.59 24.06
C GLY A 527 -8.65 10.09 23.81
N ARG A 528 -9.75 10.76 24.12
CA ARG A 528 -9.95 12.19 23.90
C ARG A 528 -9.86 12.94 25.23
N PHE A 529 -8.86 13.80 25.37
CA PHE A 529 -8.58 14.51 26.62
C PHE A 529 -8.08 15.92 26.33
N ASP A 530 -8.53 16.94 27.05
CA ASP A 530 -7.94 18.28 27.02
C ASP A 530 -6.70 18.29 27.94
N VAL A 531 -5.52 17.98 27.38
CA VAL A 531 -4.28 17.79 28.13
C VAL A 531 -3.64 19.12 28.48
N ASN A 532 -3.69 20.09 27.57
CA ASN A 532 -3.09 21.42 27.74
C ASN A 532 -4.02 22.45 28.43
N ARG A 533 -5.29 22.10 28.66
CA ARG A 533 -6.35 22.94 29.27
C ARG A 533 -6.71 24.17 28.45
N ASP A 534 -6.68 24.06 27.12
CA ASP A 534 -7.08 25.13 26.20
C ASP A 534 -8.59 25.09 25.85
N GLY A 535 -9.31 24.09 26.35
CA GLY A 535 -10.75 23.89 26.11
C GLY A 535 -11.06 23.06 24.86
N ARG A 536 -10.06 22.50 24.17
CA ARG A 536 -10.20 21.59 23.03
C ARG A 536 -9.78 20.18 23.43
N ALA A 537 -10.42 19.17 22.85
CA ALA A 537 -10.02 17.79 23.11
C ALA A 537 -8.79 17.43 22.27
N ASP A 538 -7.72 16.96 22.90
CA ASP A 538 -6.54 16.38 22.26
C ASP A 538 -6.74 14.87 22.06
N LEU A 539 -6.01 14.29 21.11
CA LEU A 539 -6.00 12.83 20.91
C LEU A 539 -4.77 12.24 21.61
N VAL A 540 -5.01 11.32 22.55
CA VAL A 540 -3.94 10.64 23.31
C VAL A 540 -3.91 9.18 22.91
N CYS A 541 -2.84 8.74 22.26
CA CYS A 541 -2.70 7.38 21.75
C CYS A 541 -1.52 6.65 22.39
N VAL A 542 -1.68 5.35 22.58
CA VAL A 542 -0.69 4.47 23.21
C VAL A 542 -0.07 3.54 22.16
N PHE A 543 1.24 3.40 22.20
CA PHE A 543 2.03 2.55 21.30
C PHE A 543 2.82 1.53 22.12
N LYS A 544 2.81 0.26 21.69
CA LYS A 544 3.70 -0.76 22.26
C LYS A 544 5.15 -0.47 21.84
N ALA A 545 6.05 -0.41 22.81
CA ALA A 545 7.48 -0.26 22.55
C ALA A 545 8.24 -1.46 23.13
N SER A 546 9.25 -1.94 22.40
CA SER A 546 10.21 -2.89 22.96
C SER A 546 11.42 -2.12 23.47
N ALA A 547 11.89 -2.44 24.68
CA ALA A 547 13.07 -1.81 25.26
C ALA A 547 14.35 -2.02 24.42
N LYS A 548 14.36 -3.01 23.51
CA LYS A 548 15.47 -3.25 22.58
C LYS A 548 15.49 -2.28 21.39
N LEU A 549 14.37 -1.63 21.07
CA LEU A 549 14.18 -0.81 19.86
C LEU A 549 14.47 0.67 20.07
N LEU A 550 14.52 1.11 21.33
CA LEU A 550 14.64 2.52 21.66
C LEU A 550 16.10 2.87 21.98
N PRO A 551 16.73 3.81 21.24
CA PRO A 551 18.12 4.16 21.44
C PRO A 551 18.32 4.86 22.79
N ASP A 552 19.39 4.54 23.53
CA ASP A 552 19.76 5.27 24.75
C ASP A 552 20.02 6.76 24.43
N GLY A 553 19.37 7.66 25.16
CA GLY A 553 19.45 9.11 24.94
C GLY A 553 18.18 9.71 24.35
N VAL A 554 18.31 10.87 23.69
CA VAL A 554 17.20 11.58 23.05
C VAL A 554 17.04 11.05 21.62
N SER A 555 15.88 10.46 21.31
CA SER A 555 15.53 10.00 19.97
C SER A 555 14.50 10.94 19.33
N ASN A 556 14.71 11.31 18.06
CA ASN A 556 13.72 12.01 17.27
C ASN A 556 12.62 11.04 16.89
N VAL A 557 11.37 11.45 17.11
CA VAL A 557 10.19 10.70 16.71
C VAL A 557 9.33 11.56 15.78
N VAL A 558 8.80 10.91 14.75
CA VAL A 558 7.87 11.50 13.79
C VAL A 558 6.57 10.74 13.90
N LEU A 559 5.46 11.46 14.09
CA LEU A 559 4.12 10.92 14.04
C LEU A 559 3.53 11.30 12.70
N ASP A 560 3.22 10.31 11.89
CA ASP A 560 2.44 10.48 10.67
C ASP A 560 1.05 9.91 10.93
N ALA A 561 0.02 10.60 10.45
CA ALA A 561 -1.34 10.14 10.58
C ALA A 561 -2.17 10.67 9.42
N MET A 562 -3.32 10.05 9.18
CA MET A 562 -4.36 10.60 8.33
C MET A 562 -5.54 11.03 9.19
N THR A 563 -6.19 12.12 8.80
CA THR A 563 -7.54 12.39 9.31
C THR A 563 -8.48 11.30 8.81
N LEU A 564 -9.61 11.10 9.50
CA LEU A 564 -10.78 10.39 8.96
C LEU A 564 -11.22 10.99 7.61
N GLY A 565 -10.80 12.24 7.37
CA GLY A 565 -10.94 13.01 6.14
C GLY A 565 -9.85 12.79 5.08
N GLY A 566 -8.84 11.94 5.32
CA GLY A 566 -7.80 11.58 4.32
C GLY A 566 -6.60 12.53 4.27
N GLU A 567 -6.60 13.61 5.06
CA GLU A 567 -5.48 14.54 5.15
C GLU A 567 -4.31 13.93 5.92
N GLY A 568 -3.15 13.84 5.28
CA GLY A 568 -1.90 13.50 5.95
C GLY A 568 -1.46 14.61 6.90
N VAL A 569 -1.15 14.25 8.13
CA VAL A 569 -0.63 15.16 9.14
C VAL A 569 0.68 14.60 9.68
N ARG A 570 1.61 15.51 9.99
CA ARG A 570 2.90 15.14 10.56
C ARG A 570 3.15 15.93 11.83
N GLY A 571 3.56 15.23 12.88
CA GLY A 571 4.09 15.80 14.11
C GLY A 571 5.52 15.34 14.34
N THR A 572 6.33 16.16 14.99
CA THR A 572 7.66 15.74 15.45
C THR A 572 7.84 16.07 16.92
N ASP A 573 8.53 15.19 17.64
CA ASP A 573 8.97 15.43 19.01
C ASP A 573 10.22 14.60 19.30
N THR A 574 10.68 14.61 20.53
CA THR A 574 11.77 13.78 21.01
C THR A 574 11.38 12.98 22.24
N ILE A 575 11.89 11.76 22.34
CA ILE A 575 11.70 10.87 23.48
C ILE A 575 13.05 10.59 24.14
N THR A 576 13.12 10.67 25.46
CA THR A 576 14.36 10.38 26.22
C THR A 576 14.28 8.98 26.81
N VAL A 577 15.17 8.09 26.37
CA VAL A 577 15.33 6.73 26.86
C VAL A 577 16.56 6.71 27.77
N ARG A 578 16.44 6.17 28.98
CA ARG A 578 17.60 6.02 29.89
C ARG A 578 17.99 4.54 29.94
N PRO A 579 19.27 4.22 30.17
CA PRO A 579 19.69 2.84 30.30
C PRO A 579 19.10 2.19 31.56
N VAL A 580 18.81 0.89 31.43
CA VAL A 580 18.04 0.07 32.40
C VAL A 580 18.73 -0.03 33.76
N ASP A 581 20.03 0.25 33.84
CA ASP A 581 20.84 0.23 35.07
C ASP A 581 20.68 1.47 35.96
N ARG A 582 19.86 2.46 35.56
CA ARG A 582 19.69 3.73 36.29
C ARG A 582 18.23 4.14 36.60
N TYR A 583 17.28 3.21 36.55
CA TYR A 583 15.88 3.45 36.94
C TYR A 583 15.56 3.03 38.37
#